data_AF-A0A1G3BM46-F1
#
_entry.id   AF-A0A1G3BM46-F1
#
_cell.length_a   1.000
_cell.length_b   1.000
_cell.length_c   1.000
_cell.angle_alpha   90.00
_cell.angle_beta   90.00
_cell.angle_gamma   90.00
#
_symmetry.space_group_name_H-M   'P 1'
#
loop_
_entity.id
_entity.type
_entity.pdbx_description
1 polymer ?
#
loop_
_entity_poly.entity_id
_entity_poly.type
_entity_poly.pdbx_seq_one_letter_code
_entity_poly.pdbx_strand_id
1 'polypeptide(L)'
;MPDSLKKLVNGLLSRSIEKQTQEPENHAVDRVSKELRFLERQWEYALEIERVLKELHITVNLVADLKSRTEKEVCGTSREDLLIYYEGSFFNLVHQMKDKILQLVNTVTEDTVPEKPTEQDDVKLKDLLEKKEKKISGLGIRTELELWDQQNHKSCVAVVLRKRTTHHHRVSQSPYNQNVLNLKFVETMLKPHTQPLLTPFQIEYLEKMRIESTERLFTDTHSKMTKTLVAIENNLDKIAQSLTTNFKLPVSDEEIRGIGLDFIQKMKNSKQPDENTIK
;
A
#
# COMPACT_ATOMS: atom_id res chain seq x y z
N MET A 1 7.11 -8.21 -3.70
CA MET A 1 6.33 -8.61 -2.50
C MET A 1 7.23 -9.33 -1.49
N PRO A 2 7.52 -8.69 -0.35
CA PRO A 2 8.38 -9.22 0.71
C PRO A 2 7.85 -10.50 1.33
N ASP A 3 8.72 -11.46 1.61
CA ASP A 3 8.34 -12.73 2.23
C ASP A 3 7.93 -12.57 3.70
N SER A 4 8.49 -11.59 4.42
CA SER A 4 8.10 -11.31 5.81
C SER A 4 6.65 -10.81 5.90
N LEU A 5 6.16 -10.06 4.90
CA LEU A 5 4.78 -9.61 4.87
C LEU A 5 3.81 -10.79 4.69
N LYS A 6 4.14 -11.75 3.82
CA LYS A 6 3.34 -12.99 3.67
C LYS A 6 3.24 -13.74 4.98
N LYS A 7 4.38 -13.88 5.68
CA LYS A 7 4.45 -14.54 6.99
C LYS A 7 3.58 -13.84 8.03
N LEU A 8 3.62 -12.51 8.06
CA LEU A 8 2.76 -11.71 8.94
C LEU A 8 1.28 -11.95 8.65
N VAL A 9 0.86 -11.84 7.39
CA VAL A 9 -0.55 -12.02 6.97
C VAL A 9 -1.04 -13.43 7.33
N ASN A 10 -0.29 -14.46 6.94
CA ASN A 10 -0.65 -15.85 7.21
C ASN A 10 -0.62 -16.19 8.71
N GLY A 11 0.35 -15.64 9.45
CA GLY A 11 0.46 -15.86 10.89
C GLY A 11 -0.67 -15.20 11.68
N LEU A 12 -1.08 -13.98 11.29
CA LEU A 12 -2.24 -13.31 11.89
C LEU A 12 -3.55 -14.06 11.57
N LEU A 13 -3.73 -14.51 10.32
CA LEU A 13 -4.86 -15.34 9.93
C LEU A 13 -4.92 -16.63 10.75
N SER A 14 -3.80 -17.35 10.83
CA SER A 14 -3.71 -18.63 11.54
C SER A 14 -4.01 -18.46 13.02
N ARG A 15 -3.52 -17.37 13.65
CA ARG A 15 -3.86 -17.05 15.05
C ARG A 15 -5.35 -16.78 15.24
N SER A 16 -6.00 -16.13 14.27
CA SER A 16 -7.44 -15.91 14.28
C SER A 16 -8.22 -17.23 14.18
N ILE A 17 -7.82 -18.11 13.26
CA ILE A 17 -8.42 -19.45 13.08
C ILE A 17 -8.21 -20.31 14.34
N GLU A 18 -7.03 -20.26 14.94
CA GLU A 18 -6.73 -20.96 16.19
C GLU A 18 -7.67 -20.49 17.31
N LYS A 19 -7.86 -19.17 17.45
CA LYS A 19 -8.79 -18.61 18.44
C LYS A 19 -10.23 -19.05 18.18
N GLN A 20 -10.68 -19.01 16.94
CA GLN A 20 -12.01 -19.49 16.53
C GLN A 20 -12.19 -20.97 16.89
N THR A 21 -11.14 -21.78 16.69
CA THR A 21 -11.10 -23.20 17.04
C THR A 21 -11.20 -23.42 18.55
N GLN A 22 -10.68 -22.51 19.37
CA GLN A 22 -10.76 -22.56 20.84
C GLN A 22 -12.12 -22.12 21.39
N GLU A 23 -12.98 -21.48 20.59
CA GLU A 23 -14.30 -20.97 20.99
C GLU A 23 -15.48 -21.64 20.23
N PRO A 24 -15.61 -22.98 20.25
CA PRO A 24 -16.62 -23.68 19.46
C PRO A 24 -18.05 -23.32 19.86
N GLU A 25 -18.26 -23.04 21.16
CA GLU A 25 -19.55 -22.62 21.74
C GLU A 25 -20.09 -21.35 21.07
N ASN A 26 -19.21 -20.36 20.84
CA ASN A 26 -19.56 -19.08 20.23
C ASN A 26 -19.92 -19.28 18.75
N HIS A 27 -19.15 -20.12 18.06
CA HIS A 27 -19.38 -20.43 16.65
C HIS A 27 -20.68 -21.19 16.40
N ALA A 28 -21.08 -22.09 17.30
CA ALA A 28 -22.32 -22.85 17.18
C ALA A 28 -23.58 -21.98 17.23
N VAL A 29 -23.49 -20.78 17.80
CA VAL A 29 -24.60 -19.81 17.92
C VAL A 29 -24.38 -18.52 17.11
N ASP A 30 -23.50 -18.57 16.09
CA ASP A 30 -23.14 -17.44 15.22
C ASP A 30 -22.71 -16.17 15.98
N ARG A 31 -21.99 -16.35 17.10
CA ARG A 31 -21.39 -15.26 17.88
C ARG A 31 -19.89 -15.20 17.63
N VAL A 32 -19.38 -13.97 17.51
CA VAL A 32 -17.94 -13.70 17.41
C VAL A 32 -17.51 -12.95 18.67
N SER A 33 -16.53 -13.49 19.42
CA SER A 33 -16.02 -12.85 20.62
C SER A 33 -15.31 -11.54 20.31
N LYS A 34 -15.19 -10.66 21.31
CA LYS A 34 -14.45 -9.40 21.16
C LYS A 34 -12.99 -9.65 20.80
N GLU A 35 -12.41 -10.70 21.36
CA GLU A 35 -11.02 -11.08 21.10
C GLU A 35 -10.85 -11.57 19.67
N LEU A 36 -11.72 -12.47 19.18
CA LEU A 36 -11.67 -12.93 17.80
C LEU A 36 -11.83 -11.76 16.81
N ARG A 37 -12.80 -10.86 17.02
CA ARG A 37 -12.94 -9.64 16.19
C ARG A 37 -11.70 -8.76 16.19
N PHE A 38 -11.02 -8.67 17.32
CA PHE A 38 -9.79 -7.89 17.45
C PHE A 38 -8.62 -8.53 16.69
N LEU A 39 -8.54 -9.87 16.68
CA LEU A 39 -7.57 -10.63 15.89
C LEU A 39 -7.85 -10.51 14.38
N GLU A 40 -9.10 -10.69 13.97
CA GLU A 40 -9.54 -10.52 12.58
C GLU A 40 -9.20 -9.12 12.08
N ARG A 41 -9.40 -8.08 12.89
CA ARG A 41 -9.06 -6.71 12.51
C ARG A 41 -7.57 -6.49 12.25
N GLN A 42 -6.70 -7.12 13.04
CA GLN A 42 -5.25 -7.06 12.79
C GLN A 42 -4.90 -7.75 11.48
N TRP A 43 -5.52 -8.90 11.21
CA TRP A 43 -5.34 -9.60 9.94
C TRP A 43 -5.86 -8.78 8.74
N GLU A 44 -7.05 -8.16 8.84
CA GLU A 44 -7.61 -7.28 7.81
C GLU A 44 -6.65 -6.13 7.47
N TYR A 45 -6.07 -5.45 8.45
CA TYR A 45 -5.09 -4.40 8.17
C TYR A 45 -3.83 -4.93 7.48
N ALA A 46 -3.34 -6.11 7.86
CA ALA A 46 -2.21 -6.73 7.17
C ALA A 46 -2.54 -7.13 5.72
N LEU A 47 -3.76 -7.62 5.48
CA LEU A 47 -4.27 -7.95 4.14
C LEU A 47 -4.42 -6.70 3.26
N GLU A 48 -4.91 -5.60 3.84
CA GLU A 48 -5.01 -4.32 3.15
C GLU A 48 -3.64 -3.75 2.79
N ILE A 49 -2.63 -3.88 3.67
CA ILE A 49 -1.24 -3.54 3.35
C ILE A 49 -0.76 -4.35 2.14
N GLU A 50 -1.03 -5.66 2.10
CA GLU A 50 -0.67 -6.51 0.96
C GLU A 50 -1.38 -6.07 -0.33
N ARG A 51 -2.68 -5.76 -0.26
CA ARG A 51 -3.46 -5.24 -1.38
C ARG A 51 -2.87 -3.95 -1.93
N VAL A 52 -2.64 -2.96 -1.07
CA VAL A 52 -2.09 -1.65 -1.46
C VAL A 52 -0.68 -1.82 -2.05
N LEU A 53 0.13 -2.73 -1.53
CA LEU A 53 1.46 -3.02 -2.09
C LEU A 53 1.36 -3.58 -3.52
N LYS A 54 0.42 -4.49 -3.79
CA LYS A 54 0.16 -5.01 -5.14
C LYS A 54 -0.29 -3.89 -6.09
N GLU A 55 -1.17 -2.99 -5.63
CA GLU A 55 -1.62 -1.84 -6.41
C GLU A 55 -0.48 -0.84 -6.70
N LEU A 56 0.45 -0.65 -5.75
CA LEU A 56 1.67 0.14 -5.98
C LEU A 56 2.54 -0.47 -7.08
N HIS A 57 2.79 -1.80 -7.05
CA HIS A 57 3.53 -2.49 -8.11
C HIS A 57 2.84 -2.32 -9.47
N ILE A 58 1.52 -2.52 -9.53
CA ILE A 58 0.74 -2.35 -10.77
C ILE A 58 0.91 -0.92 -11.30
N THR A 59 0.78 0.09 -10.44
CA THR A 59 0.90 1.50 -10.83
C THR A 59 2.29 1.81 -11.40
N VAL A 60 3.36 1.32 -10.77
CA VAL A 60 4.73 1.49 -11.27
C VAL A 60 4.91 0.81 -12.64
N ASN A 61 4.41 -0.41 -12.79
CA ASN A 61 4.48 -1.14 -14.06
C ASN A 61 3.68 -0.43 -15.18
N LEU A 62 2.50 0.11 -14.87
CA LEU A 62 1.71 0.88 -15.83
C LEU A 62 2.45 2.12 -16.33
N VAL A 63 3.20 2.80 -15.45
CA VAL A 63 4.06 3.94 -15.84
C VAL A 63 5.22 3.48 -16.72
N ALA A 64 5.83 2.32 -16.44
CA ALA A 64 6.85 1.75 -17.31
C ALA A 64 6.30 1.42 -18.71
N ASP A 65 5.11 0.81 -18.77
CA ASP A 65 4.43 0.44 -20.01
C ASP A 65 3.97 1.66 -20.82
N LEU A 66 3.61 2.78 -20.17
CA LEU A 66 3.22 4.00 -20.88
C LEU A 66 4.33 4.53 -21.78
N LYS A 67 5.60 4.31 -21.40
CA LYS A 67 6.76 4.79 -22.16
C LYS A 67 6.83 4.19 -23.56
N SER A 68 6.47 2.91 -23.71
CA SER A 68 6.55 2.18 -24.98
C SER A 68 5.31 2.32 -25.85
N ARG A 69 4.19 2.84 -25.32
CA ARG A 69 2.94 2.99 -26.05
C ARG A 69 2.94 4.15 -27.03
N THR A 70 2.26 3.97 -28.16
CA THR A 70 2.00 5.04 -29.13
C THR A 70 0.72 5.80 -28.78
N GLU A 71 0.58 7.07 -29.16
CA GLU A 71 -0.63 7.88 -28.87
C GLU A 71 -1.94 7.24 -29.36
N LYS A 72 -1.89 6.48 -30.46
CA LYS A 72 -3.04 5.74 -31.01
C LYS A 72 -3.54 4.62 -30.08
N GLU A 73 -2.68 4.08 -29.23
CA GLU A 73 -3.00 2.99 -28.30
C GLU A 73 -3.66 3.47 -26.99
N VAL A 74 -3.79 4.79 -26.80
CA VAL A 74 -4.18 5.41 -25.51
C VAL A 74 -5.64 5.89 -25.50
N CYS A 75 -6.49 5.34 -26.37
CA CYS A 75 -7.94 5.62 -26.41
C CYS A 75 -8.30 7.11 -26.36
N GLY A 76 -7.52 7.95 -27.05
CA GLY A 76 -7.75 9.40 -27.16
C GLY A 76 -7.29 10.26 -25.97
N THR A 77 -6.68 9.67 -24.93
CA THR A 77 -6.03 10.42 -23.84
C THR A 77 -4.54 10.57 -24.11
N SER A 78 -3.94 11.72 -23.79
CA SER A 78 -2.49 11.88 -23.95
C SER A 78 -1.72 10.99 -22.96
N ARG A 79 -0.49 10.61 -23.32
CA ARG A 79 0.35 9.78 -22.43
C ARG A 79 0.74 10.57 -21.18
N GLU A 80 0.89 11.87 -21.32
CA GLU A 80 1.21 12.85 -20.28
C GLU A 80 0.07 12.94 -19.26
N ASP A 81 -1.18 12.99 -19.70
CA ASP A 81 -2.34 13.00 -18.80
C ASP A 81 -2.47 11.68 -18.04
N LEU A 82 -2.22 10.54 -18.69
CA LEU A 82 -2.18 9.25 -18.01
C LEU A 82 -1.02 9.15 -17.01
N LEU A 83 0.14 9.72 -17.34
CA LEU A 83 1.27 9.77 -16.42
C LEU A 83 0.92 10.56 -15.16
N ILE A 84 0.27 11.72 -15.31
CA ILE A 84 -0.21 12.54 -14.20
C ILE A 84 -1.24 11.77 -13.36
N TYR A 85 -2.17 11.06 -14.01
CA TYR A 85 -3.17 10.23 -13.33
C TYR A 85 -2.52 9.12 -12.50
N TYR A 86 -1.56 8.39 -13.05
CA TYR A 86 -0.84 7.34 -12.32
C TYR A 86 0.06 7.92 -11.23
N GLU A 87 0.64 9.11 -11.42
CA GLU A 87 1.38 9.81 -10.36
C GLU A 87 0.46 10.19 -9.18
N GLY A 88 -0.71 10.75 -9.46
CA GLY A 88 -1.71 11.03 -8.42
C GLY A 88 -2.20 9.76 -7.72
N SER A 89 -2.45 8.68 -8.47
CA SER A 89 -2.84 7.37 -7.92
C SER A 89 -1.76 6.80 -7.00
N PHE A 90 -0.49 6.84 -7.43
CA PHE A 90 0.65 6.39 -6.63
C PHE A 90 0.73 7.15 -5.30
N PHE A 91 0.54 8.47 -5.31
CA PHE A 91 0.57 9.29 -4.09
C PHE A 91 -0.54 8.91 -3.11
N ASN A 92 -1.74 8.63 -3.61
CA ASN A 92 -2.85 8.17 -2.77
C ASN A 92 -2.59 6.78 -2.18
N LEU A 93 -2.03 5.86 -2.97
CA LEU A 93 -1.67 4.53 -2.50
C LEU A 93 -0.59 4.57 -1.41
N VAL A 94 0.43 5.43 -1.55
CA VAL A 94 1.44 5.62 -0.48
C VAL A 94 0.81 6.16 0.81
N HIS A 95 -0.20 7.01 0.71
CA HIS A 95 -0.95 7.47 1.89
C HIS A 95 -1.77 6.34 2.52
N GLN A 96 -2.53 5.58 1.72
CA GLN A 96 -3.31 4.45 2.23
C GLN A 96 -2.39 3.41 2.90
N MET A 97 -1.22 3.15 2.33
CA MET A 97 -0.19 2.29 2.92
C MET A 97 0.21 2.78 4.32
N LYS A 98 0.50 4.08 4.45
CA LYS A 98 0.80 4.69 5.75
C LYS A 98 -0.33 4.44 6.75
N ASP A 99 -1.56 4.76 6.38
CA ASP A 99 -2.71 4.66 7.28
C ASP A 99 -2.90 3.22 7.77
N LYS A 100 -2.82 2.24 6.86
CA LYS A 100 -2.99 0.82 7.20
C LYS A 100 -1.84 0.28 8.06
N ILE A 101 -0.58 0.71 7.82
CA ILE A 101 0.54 0.40 8.72
C ILE A 101 0.29 0.96 10.12
N LEU A 102 -0.14 2.21 10.23
CA LEU A 102 -0.39 2.84 11.52
C LEU A 102 -1.56 2.19 12.25
N GLN A 103 -2.64 1.84 11.55
CA GLN A 103 -3.78 1.10 12.09
C GLN A 103 -3.36 -0.29 12.62
N LEU A 104 -2.55 -1.03 11.85
CA LEU A 104 -2.01 -2.31 12.29
C LEU A 104 -1.12 -2.15 13.53
N VAL A 105 -0.16 -1.23 13.49
CA VAL A 105 0.74 -1.00 14.64
C VAL A 105 -0.04 -0.53 15.85
N ASN A 106 -1.06 0.31 15.68
CA ASN A 106 -1.88 0.79 16.78
C ASN A 106 -2.63 -0.37 17.45
N THR A 107 -3.25 -1.24 16.66
CA THR A 107 -3.99 -2.40 17.18
C THR A 107 -3.08 -3.40 17.88
N VAL A 108 -1.94 -3.77 17.30
CA VAL A 108 -1.01 -4.73 17.95
C VAL A 108 -0.34 -4.16 19.21
N THR A 109 -0.34 -2.84 19.38
CA THR A 109 0.22 -2.18 20.57
C THR A 109 -0.85 -1.78 21.60
N GLU A 110 -2.11 -2.16 21.44
CA GLU A 110 -3.12 -2.01 22.50
C GLU A 110 -2.79 -2.87 23.73
N ASP A 111 -3.09 -2.36 24.94
CA ASP A 111 -2.89 -3.09 26.20
C ASP A 111 -3.97 -4.14 26.44
N THR A 112 -5.18 -3.86 25.97
CA THR A 112 -6.35 -4.70 26.19
C THR A 112 -7.23 -4.72 24.94
N VAL A 113 -7.96 -5.82 24.75
CA VAL A 113 -8.97 -5.92 23.70
C VAL A 113 -10.04 -4.83 23.92
N PRO A 114 -10.28 -3.92 22.96
CA PRO A 114 -11.29 -2.88 23.09
C PRO A 114 -12.69 -3.47 23.27
N GLU A 115 -13.57 -2.77 24.00
CA GLU A 115 -14.96 -3.24 24.17
C GLU A 115 -15.72 -3.36 22.84
N LYS A 116 -15.38 -2.50 21.88
CA LYS A 116 -15.85 -2.50 20.49
C LYS A 116 -14.65 -2.38 19.56
N PRO A 117 -14.14 -3.51 19.02
CA PRO A 117 -13.08 -3.50 18.01
C PRO A 117 -13.63 -2.96 16.67
N THR A 118 -13.77 -1.64 16.55
CA THR A 118 -14.18 -0.98 15.30
C THR A 118 -12.97 -0.60 14.46
N GLU A 119 -13.21 -0.35 13.17
CA GLU A 119 -12.21 0.28 12.30
C GLU A 119 -11.77 1.63 12.88
N GLN A 120 -10.49 1.96 12.73
CA GLN A 120 -9.88 3.17 13.28
C GLN A 120 -9.54 4.13 12.15
N ASP A 121 -10.28 5.21 11.99
CA ASP A 121 -10.13 6.05 10.80
C ASP A 121 -8.91 6.99 10.85
N ASP A 122 -8.43 7.41 12.03
CA ASP A 122 -7.44 8.50 12.16
C ASP A 122 -6.30 8.22 13.16
N VAL A 123 -5.47 7.22 12.88
CA VAL A 123 -4.26 6.98 13.69
C VAL A 123 -3.14 7.95 13.31
N LYS A 124 -2.84 8.91 14.20
CA LYS A 124 -1.73 9.85 14.01
C LYS A 124 -0.40 9.23 14.42
N LEU A 125 0.59 9.31 13.53
CA LEU A 125 1.96 8.82 13.79
C LEU A 125 2.55 9.42 15.08
N LYS A 126 2.39 10.73 15.29
CA LYS A 126 2.91 11.43 16.47
C LYS A 126 2.32 10.86 17.77
N ASP A 127 0.99 10.77 17.82
CA ASP A 127 0.27 10.17 18.94
C ASP A 127 0.72 8.73 19.22
N LEU A 128 0.92 7.94 18.16
CA LEU A 128 1.35 6.56 18.27
C LEU A 128 2.77 6.47 18.86
N LEU A 129 3.72 7.25 18.35
CA LEU A 129 5.10 7.30 18.84
C LEU A 129 5.20 7.82 20.29
N GLU A 130 4.37 8.79 20.68
CA GLU A 130 4.37 9.38 22.03
C GLU A 130 3.63 8.50 23.05
N LYS A 131 2.39 8.10 22.75
CA LYS A 131 1.55 7.36 23.71
C LYS A 131 1.98 5.90 23.88
N LYS A 132 2.54 5.30 22.82
CA LYS A 132 2.91 3.87 22.80
C LYS A 132 4.41 3.65 22.68
N GLU A 133 5.22 4.63 23.09
CA GLU A 133 6.68 4.64 22.97
C GLU A 133 7.34 3.35 23.47
N LYS A 134 6.99 2.90 24.68
CA LYS A 134 7.61 1.71 25.29
C LYS A 134 7.37 0.45 24.46
N LYS A 135 6.15 0.25 23.96
CA LYS A 135 5.80 -0.92 23.14
C LYS A 135 6.46 -0.85 21.78
N ILE A 136 6.41 0.30 21.13
CA ILE A 136 7.03 0.51 19.81
C ILE A 136 8.54 0.30 19.88
N SER A 137 9.18 0.79 20.94
CA SER A 137 10.61 0.59 21.19
C SER A 137 10.92 -0.88 21.48
N GLY A 138 10.07 -1.58 22.24
CA GLY A 138 10.19 -3.02 22.47
C GLY A 138 10.04 -3.86 21.19
N LEU A 139 9.19 -3.42 20.26
CA LEU A 139 9.06 -4.03 18.93
C LEU A 139 10.26 -3.72 18.00
N GLY A 140 11.08 -2.72 18.33
CA GLY A 140 12.22 -2.32 17.50
C GLY A 140 11.84 -1.73 16.14
N ILE A 141 10.65 -1.11 16.02
CA ILE A 141 10.13 -0.57 14.74
C ILE A 141 10.05 0.97 14.71
N ARG A 142 10.59 1.65 15.72
CA ARG A 142 10.49 3.12 15.84
C ARG A 142 11.07 3.83 14.62
N THR A 143 12.29 3.47 14.24
CA THR A 143 13.01 4.05 13.10
C THR A 143 12.27 3.84 11.79
N GLU A 144 11.62 2.69 11.64
CA GLU A 144 10.82 2.33 10.48
C GLU A 144 9.55 3.18 10.40
N LEU A 145 8.90 3.47 11.53
CA LEU A 145 7.73 4.34 11.59
C LEU A 145 8.07 5.81 11.30
N GLU A 146 9.23 6.29 11.76
CA GLU A 146 9.72 7.66 11.50
C GLU A 146 9.99 7.95 10.00
N LEU A 147 10.12 6.91 9.16
CA LEU A 147 10.21 7.09 7.70
C LEU A 147 8.90 7.56 7.06
N TRP A 148 7.76 7.36 7.74
CA TRP A 148 6.43 7.78 7.32
C TRP A 148 6.04 9.17 7.84
N ASP A 149 6.93 9.82 8.60
CA ASP A 149 6.75 11.20 9.03
C ASP A 149 6.95 12.15 7.84
N GLN A 150 5.93 12.96 7.56
CA GLN A 150 5.98 13.98 6.52
C GLN A 150 7.03 15.06 6.79
N GLN A 151 7.53 15.21 8.01
CA GLN A 151 8.62 16.14 8.33
C GLN A 151 10.01 15.56 8.02
N ASN A 152 10.12 14.26 7.76
CA ASN A 152 11.39 13.63 7.43
C ASN A 152 11.83 14.01 6.01
N HIS A 153 12.78 14.92 5.86
CA HIS A 153 13.23 15.37 4.54
C HIS A 153 14.10 14.35 3.79
N LYS A 154 14.69 13.37 4.50
CA LYS A 154 15.59 12.36 3.93
C LYS A 154 14.84 11.14 3.38
N SER A 155 13.59 10.94 3.80
CA SER A 155 12.74 9.83 3.35
C SER A 155 12.05 10.16 2.02
N CYS A 156 12.22 9.30 1.00
CA CYS A 156 11.49 9.42 -0.27
C CYS A 156 9.97 9.22 -0.07
N VAL A 157 9.57 8.37 0.88
CA VAL A 157 8.17 8.17 1.27
C VAL A 157 7.57 9.47 1.81
N ALA A 158 8.30 10.18 2.69
CA ALA A 158 7.87 11.46 3.22
C ALA A 158 7.75 12.55 2.15
N VAL A 159 8.65 12.57 1.16
CA VAL A 159 8.55 13.46 0.00
C VAL A 159 7.24 13.22 -0.76
N VAL A 160 6.90 11.95 -1.02
CA VAL A 160 5.66 11.58 -1.72
C VAL A 160 4.42 11.96 -0.91
N LEU A 161 4.42 11.71 0.40
CA LEU A 161 3.32 12.11 1.28
C LEU A 161 3.10 13.64 1.28
N ARG A 162 4.18 14.45 1.28
CA ARG A 162 4.07 15.92 1.14
C ARG A 162 3.54 16.34 -0.22
N LYS A 163 3.96 15.66 -1.30
CA LYS A 163 3.42 15.89 -2.64
C LYS A 163 1.93 15.59 -2.70
N ARG A 164 1.46 14.51 -2.07
CA ARG A 164 0.03 14.17 -1.95
C ARG A 164 -0.76 15.30 -1.28
N THR A 165 -0.30 15.78 -0.14
CA THR A 165 -0.92 16.92 0.57
C THR A 165 -0.99 18.15 -0.34
N THR A 166 0.09 18.46 -1.05
CA THR A 166 0.11 19.57 -2.01
C THR A 166 -0.82 19.32 -3.20
N HIS A 167 -0.90 18.10 -3.73
CA HIS A 167 -1.75 17.72 -4.87
C HIS A 167 -3.24 17.79 -4.53
N HIS A 168 -3.63 17.45 -3.30
CA HIS A 168 -5.02 17.58 -2.82
C HIS A 168 -5.42 19.03 -2.55
N HIS A 169 -4.51 19.87 -2.02
CA HIS A 169 -4.84 21.26 -1.66
C HIS A 169 -4.58 22.30 -2.76
N ARG A 170 -3.72 21.99 -3.72
CA ARG A 170 -3.45 22.84 -4.88
C ARG A 170 -3.65 21.95 -6.10
N VAL A 171 -4.72 22.23 -6.84
CA VAL A 171 -4.96 21.65 -8.18
C VAL A 171 -3.63 21.65 -8.93
N SER A 172 -3.04 20.45 -9.07
CA SER A 172 -1.89 20.15 -9.91
C SER A 172 -0.87 21.29 -10.04
N GLN A 173 0.11 21.39 -9.14
CA GLN A 173 1.33 22.18 -9.41
C GLN A 173 2.28 21.49 -10.43
N SER A 174 1.74 20.66 -11.32
CA SER A 174 2.43 20.17 -12.52
C SER A 174 2.81 21.25 -13.55
N PRO A 175 2.22 22.48 -13.65
CA PRO A 175 2.62 23.45 -14.66
C PRO A 175 4.04 24.00 -14.53
N TYR A 176 4.82 23.65 -13.50
CA TYR A 176 6.22 24.07 -13.36
C TYR A 176 7.25 22.98 -13.71
N ASN A 177 6.84 21.79 -14.15
CA ASN A 177 7.79 20.83 -14.70
C ASN A 177 8.24 21.30 -16.09
N GLN A 178 9.52 21.66 -16.23
CA GLN A 178 10.09 22.16 -17.48
C GLN A 178 9.85 21.20 -18.66
N ASN A 179 9.87 19.88 -18.42
CA ASN A 179 9.60 18.91 -19.47
C ASN A 179 8.13 18.95 -19.92
N VAL A 180 7.18 19.13 -18.99
CA VAL A 180 5.75 19.29 -19.32
C VAL A 180 5.51 20.60 -20.08
N LEU A 181 6.18 21.68 -19.68
CA LEU A 181 6.11 22.97 -20.40
C LEU A 181 6.68 22.85 -21.81
N ASN A 182 7.84 22.21 -21.96
CA ASN A 182 8.46 21.95 -23.26
C ASN A 182 7.52 21.13 -24.16
N LEU A 183 6.89 20.08 -23.63
CA LEU A 183 5.96 19.25 -24.40
C LEU A 183 4.74 20.04 -24.87
N LYS A 184 4.09 20.80 -23.98
CA LYS A 184 2.96 21.67 -24.35
C LYS A 184 3.33 22.73 -25.38
N PHE A 185 4.53 23.30 -25.24
CA PHE A 185 5.06 24.26 -26.21
C PHE A 185 5.25 23.60 -27.58
N VAL A 186 5.93 22.45 -27.63
CA VAL A 186 6.17 21.72 -28.87
C VAL A 186 4.85 21.30 -29.53
N GLU A 187 3.90 20.74 -28.77
CA GLU A 187 2.57 20.38 -29.27
C GLU A 187 1.84 21.57 -29.88
N THR A 188 2.00 22.77 -29.33
CA THR A 188 1.37 23.98 -29.86
C THR A 188 2.04 24.47 -31.15
N MET A 189 3.37 24.42 -31.19
CA MET A 189 4.17 24.88 -32.34
C MET A 189 4.08 23.92 -33.54
N LEU A 190 3.87 22.62 -33.30
CA LEU A 190 3.73 21.61 -34.34
C LEU A 190 2.29 21.42 -34.84
N LYS A 191 1.33 22.26 -34.41
CA LYS A 191 -0.05 22.22 -34.94
C LYS A 191 -0.10 22.62 -36.42
N PRO A 192 -1.08 22.13 -37.21
CA PRO A 192 -1.19 22.42 -38.63
C PRO A 192 -1.22 23.91 -39.03
N HIS A 193 -1.66 24.80 -38.13
CA HIS A 193 -1.70 26.25 -38.38
C HIS A 193 -0.40 26.99 -38.04
N THR A 194 0.43 26.43 -37.15
CA THR A 194 1.68 27.06 -36.69
C THR A 194 2.89 26.45 -37.39
N GLN A 195 2.86 25.14 -37.66
CA GLN A 195 3.95 24.40 -38.29
C GLN A 195 4.38 24.97 -39.65
N PRO A 196 3.48 25.45 -40.55
CA PRO A 196 3.89 26.03 -41.83
C PRO A 196 4.73 27.32 -41.69
N LEU A 197 4.71 27.98 -40.52
CA LEU A 197 5.48 29.19 -40.23
C LEU A 197 6.92 28.87 -39.78
N LEU A 198 7.27 27.59 -39.63
CA LEU A 198 8.54 27.15 -39.12
C LEU A 198 9.46 26.67 -40.25
N THR A 199 10.76 26.93 -40.10
CA THR A 199 11.78 26.37 -40.99
C THR A 199 11.96 24.88 -40.74
N PRO A 200 12.47 24.10 -41.72
CA PRO A 200 12.78 22.69 -41.51
C PRO A 200 13.68 22.42 -40.29
N PHE A 201 14.68 23.28 -40.07
CA PHE A 201 15.55 23.22 -38.90
C PHE A 201 14.79 23.43 -37.58
N GLN A 202 13.84 24.36 -37.54
CA GLN A 202 13.02 24.60 -36.34
C GLN A 202 12.09 23.41 -36.04
N ILE A 203 11.54 22.78 -37.07
CA ILE A 203 10.72 21.57 -36.92
C ILE A 203 11.56 20.43 -36.34
N GLU A 204 12.75 20.19 -36.88
CA GLU A 204 13.68 19.16 -36.39
C GLU A 204 14.08 19.42 -34.92
N TYR A 205 14.38 20.67 -34.57
CA TYR A 205 14.71 21.05 -33.20
C TYR A 205 13.55 20.82 -32.22
N LEU A 206 12.32 21.18 -32.60
CA LEU A 206 11.13 20.94 -31.78
C LEU A 206 10.86 19.45 -31.60
N GLU A 207 11.02 18.66 -32.67
CA GLU A 207 10.88 17.20 -32.61
C GLU A 207 11.90 16.56 -31.66
N LYS A 208 13.16 16.99 -31.73
CA LYS A 208 14.20 16.58 -30.78
C LYS A 208 13.83 16.96 -29.35
N MET A 209 13.35 18.19 -29.13
CA MET A 209 12.89 18.64 -27.80
C MET A 209 11.73 17.80 -27.28
N ARG A 210 10.78 17.42 -28.14
CA ARG A 210 9.67 16.52 -27.80
C ARG A 210 10.20 15.20 -27.27
N ILE A 211 11.04 14.52 -28.07
CA ILE A 211 11.60 13.20 -27.74
C ILE A 211 12.37 13.26 -26.43
N GLU A 212 13.28 14.22 -26.26
CA GLU A 212 14.10 14.35 -25.05
C GLU A 212 13.26 14.69 -23.81
N SER A 213 12.25 15.56 -23.93
CA SER A 213 11.40 15.96 -22.81
C SER A 213 10.47 14.83 -22.39
N THR A 214 9.91 14.08 -23.34
CA THR A 214 9.14 12.86 -23.07
C THR A 214 10.03 11.84 -22.37
N GLU A 215 11.19 11.51 -22.94
CA GLU A 215 12.09 10.48 -22.38
C GLU A 215 12.49 10.79 -20.94
N ARG A 216 12.85 12.05 -20.65
CA ARG A 216 13.18 12.49 -19.29
C ARG A 216 11.98 12.44 -18.36
N LEU A 217 10.82 12.92 -18.79
CA LEU A 217 9.61 12.97 -17.96
C LEU A 217 9.20 11.57 -17.49
N PHE A 218 9.09 10.61 -18.40
CA PHE A 218 8.67 9.25 -18.07
C PHE A 218 9.74 8.52 -17.25
N THR A 219 11.02 8.63 -17.65
CA THR A 219 12.12 7.95 -16.96
C THR A 219 12.32 8.48 -15.54
N ASP A 220 12.26 9.79 -15.34
CA ASP A 220 12.41 10.40 -14.01
C ASP A 220 11.25 10.02 -13.08
N THR A 221 10.01 10.05 -13.59
CA THR A 221 8.82 9.69 -12.81
C THR A 221 8.87 8.22 -12.42
N HIS A 222 9.12 7.33 -13.38
CA HIS A 222 9.28 5.91 -13.12
C HIS A 222 10.38 5.64 -12.08
N SER A 223 11.57 6.23 -12.27
CA SER A 223 12.69 6.07 -11.33
C SER A 223 12.35 6.51 -9.90
N LYS A 224 11.65 7.65 -9.74
CA LYS A 224 11.22 8.15 -8.42
C LYS A 224 10.20 7.22 -7.76
N MET A 225 9.23 6.71 -8.52
CA MET A 225 8.23 5.77 -8.00
C MET A 225 8.88 4.45 -7.61
N THR A 226 9.73 3.87 -8.46
CA THR A 226 10.46 2.63 -8.19
C THR A 226 11.33 2.76 -6.94
N LYS A 227 12.08 3.85 -6.80
CA LYS A 227 12.88 4.12 -5.59
C LYS A 227 12.01 4.21 -4.33
N THR A 228 10.82 4.80 -4.44
CA THR A 228 9.88 4.90 -3.32
C THR A 228 9.28 3.54 -2.98
N LEU A 229 8.89 2.76 -3.98
CA LEU A 229 8.35 1.41 -3.82
C LEU A 229 9.35 0.49 -3.12
N VAL A 230 10.61 0.49 -3.56
CA VAL A 230 11.69 -0.28 -2.91
C VAL A 230 11.88 0.15 -1.45
N ALA A 231 11.79 1.44 -1.15
CA ALA A 231 11.89 1.93 0.22
C ALA A 231 10.70 1.47 1.09
N ILE A 232 9.49 1.43 0.52
CA ILE A 232 8.29 0.90 1.18
C ILE A 232 8.44 -0.61 1.42
N GLU A 233 8.87 -1.39 0.43
CA GLU A 233 9.08 -2.83 0.57
C GLU A 233 10.10 -3.14 1.67
N ASN A 234 11.25 -2.46 1.67
CA ASN A 234 12.27 -2.64 2.70
C ASN A 234 11.77 -2.25 4.10
N ASN A 235 10.94 -1.21 4.20
CA ASN A 235 10.34 -0.79 5.46
C ASN A 235 9.31 -1.82 5.96
N LEU A 236 8.43 -2.28 5.08
CA LEU A 236 7.43 -3.29 5.38
C LEU A 236 8.05 -4.61 5.79
N ASP A 237 9.14 -5.03 5.13
CA ASP A 237 9.83 -6.28 5.47
C ASP A 237 10.32 -6.26 6.93
N LYS A 238 10.95 -5.16 7.35
CA LYS A 238 11.39 -4.97 8.73
C LYS A 238 10.25 -4.91 9.74
N ILE A 239 9.21 -4.13 9.47
CA ILE A 239 8.04 -4.05 10.35
C ILE A 239 7.40 -5.43 10.48
N ALA A 240 7.19 -6.13 9.36
CA ALA A 240 6.55 -7.43 9.33
C ALA A 240 7.39 -8.50 10.05
N GLN A 241 8.71 -8.49 9.88
CA GLN A 241 9.62 -9.37 10.60
C GLN A 241 9.53 -9.12 12.10
N SER A 242 9.65 -7.85 12.54
CA SER A 242 9.56 -7.49 13.95
C SER A 242 8.23 -7.90 14.58
N LEU A 243 7.10 -7.64 13.91
CA LEU A 243 5.79 -8.03 14.41
C LEU A 243 5.67 -9.56 14.48
N THR A 244 6.05 -10.27 13.44
CA THR A 244 6.00 -11.75 13.39
C THR A 244 6.79 -12.37 14.55
N THR A 245 8.02 -11.91 14.77
CA THR A 245 8.89 -12.44 15.83
C THR A 245 8.40 -12.08 17.23
N ASN A 246 8.03 -10.82 17.47
CA ASN A 246 7.59 -10.39 18.81
C ASN A 246 6.29 -11.06 19.24
N PHE A 247 5.36 -11.27 18.30
CA PHE A 247 4.09 -11.92 18.59
C PHE A 247 4.13 -13.44 18.47
N LYS A 248 5.30 -14.02 18.14
CA LYS A 248 5.49 -15.47 17.95
C LYS A 248 4.39 -16.08 17.07
N LEU A 249 4.11 -15.41 15.96
CA LEU A 249 3.03 -15.86 15.08
C LEU A 249 3.38 -17.23 14.47
N PRO A 250 2.38 -18.12 14.29
CA PRO A 250 2.59 -19.40 13.61
C PRO A 250 2.92 -19.12 12.14
N VAL A 251 4.15 -19.38 11.74
CA VAL A 251 4.65 -19.04 10.40
C VAL A 251 5.35 -20.20 9.69
N SER A 252 5.53 -21.33 10.37
CA SER A 252 5.99 -22.55 9.71
C SER A 252 4.81 -23.25 9.01
N ASP A 253 5.10 -23.89 7.88
CA ASP A 253 4.09 -24.64 7.12
C ASP A 253 3.48 -25.78 7.95
N GLU A 254 4.25 -26.33 8.89
CA GLU A 254 3.80 -27.39 9.81
C GLU A 254 2.79 -26.85 10.84
N GLU A 255 3.08 -25.73 11.50
CA GLU A 255 2.16 -25.08 12.45
C GLU A 255 0.86 -24.66 11.76
N ILE A 256 0.97 -23.99 10.61
CA ILE A 256 -0.19 -23.53 9.84
C ILE A 256 -1.06 -24.72 9.41
N ARG A 257 -0.43 -25.81 8.95
CA ARG A 257 -1.15 -27.04 8.57
C ARG A 257 -1.83 -27.67 9.78
N GLY A 258 -1.18 -27.72 10.94
CA GLY A 258 -1.75 -28.23 12.18
C GLY A 258 -3.03 -27.48 12.55
N ILE A 259 -2.96 -26.15 12.59
CA ILE A 259 -4.12 -25.27 12.86
C ILE A 259 -5.25 -25.52 11.84
N GLY A 260 -4.91 -25.64 10.55
CA GLY A 260 -5.90 -25.89 9.50
C GLY A 260 -6.60 -27.25 9.65
N LEU A 261 -5.85 -28.31 9.98
CA LEU A 261 -6.41 -29.65 10.21
C LEU A 261 -7.33 -29.67 11.44
N ASP A 262 -6.91 -29.03 12.53
CA ASP A 262 -7.71 -28.93 13.75
C ASP A 262 -9.03 -28.19 13.50
N PHE A 263 -8.98 -27.09 12.76
CA PHE A 263 -10.17 -26.35 12.36
C PHE A 263 -11.13 -27.21 11.53
N ILE A 264 -10.63 -27.90 10.51
CA ILE A 264 -11.44 -28.80 9.66
C ILE A 264 -12.07 -29.93 10.50
N GLN A 265 -11.31 -30.52 11.44
CA GLN A 265 -11.81 -31.59 12.27
C GLN A 265 -12.94 -31.11 13.20
N LYS A 266 -12.79 -29.94 13.83
CA LYS A 266 -13.87 -29.38 14.67
C LYS A 266 -15.11 -29.01 13.87
N MET A 267 -14.95 -28.47 12.67
CA MET A 267 -16.08 -28.15 11.77
C MET A 267 -16.83 -29.40 11.27
N LYS A 268 -16.17 -30.55 11.15
CA LYS A 268 -16.84 -31.82 10.85
C LYS A 268 -17.64 -32.32 12.05
N ASN A 269 -17.06 -32.25 13.24
CA ASN A 269 -17.72 -32.72 14.47
C ASN A 269 -18.93 -31.86 14.85
N SER A 270 -18.95 -30.57 14.53
CA SER A 270 -20.11 -29.68 14.78
C SER A 270 -21.27 -29.85 13.79
N LYS A 271 -21.05 -30.57 12.67
CA LYS A 271 -22.08 -30.84 11.64
C LYS A 271 -22.74 -32.21 11.75
N GLN A 272 -22.31 -33.08 12.65
CA GLN A 272 -23.07 -34.29 12.97
C GLN A 272 -24.15 -33.94 13.99
N PRO A 273 -25.46 -33.96 13.61
CA PRO A 273 -26.51 -33.86 14.61
C PRO A 273 -26.45 -35.10 15.49
N ASP A 274 -26.64 -34.92 16.79
CA ASP A 274 -26.86 -36.02 17.73
C ASP A 274 -28.04 -36.87 17.24
N GLU A 275 -27.77 -38.05 16.69
CA GLU A 275 -28.78 -39.08 16.40
C GLU A 275 -29.44 -39.64 17.69
N ASN A 276 -29.11 -39.09 18.86
CA ASN A 276 -29.58 -39.56 20.17
C ASN A 276 -30.61 -38.65 20.86
N THR A 277 -31.20 -37.66 20.19
CA THR A 277 -32.31 -36.86 20.75
C THR A 277 -33.64 -37.05 20.01
N ILE A 278 -33.95 -38.30 19.64
CA ILE A 278 -35.33 -38.74 19.42
C ILE A 278 -35.56 -39.97 20.30
N LYS A 279 -36.02 -39.73 21.53
CA LYS A 279 -36.77 -40.68 22.34
C LYS A 279 -37.94 -39.95 22.98
#